data_AF-A0A0P9D3M0-F1
#
_entry.id   AF-A0A0P9D3M0-F1
#
_cell.length_a   1.000
_cell.length_b   1.000
_cell.length_c   1.000
_cell.angle_alpha   90.00
_cell.angle_beta   90.00
_cell.angle_gamma   90.00
#
_symmetry.space_group_name_H-M   'P 1'
#
loop_
_entity.id
_entity.type
_entity.pdbx_description
1 polymer ?
#
loop_
_entity_poly.entity_id
_entity_poly.type
_entity_poly.pdbx_seq_one_letter_code
_entity_poly.pdbx_strand_id
1 'polypeptide(L)' 'MPVLNEAQLVARTLADTRAVIGDAELIVVDGGSGDGTPELARPYAHVLSARRGRAVQMNAGAMLARGEVL' A
#
# COMPACT_ATOMS: atom_id res chain seq x y z
N MET A 1 -0.62 3.53 1.94
CA MET A 1 0.73 3.11 2.36
C MET A 1 1.68 3.07 1.16
N PRO A 2 2.71 3.93 1.08
CA PRO A 2 3.75 3.80 0.06
C PRO A 2 4.68 2.62 0.39
N VAL A 3 4.99 1.76 -0.59
CA VAL A 3 5.88 0.60 -0.43
C VAL A 3 6.94 0.55 -1.52
N LEU A 4 8.09 -0.04 -1.22
CA LEU A 4 9.12 -0.33 -2.21
C LEU A 4 10.10 -1.42 -1.73
N ASN A 5 10.14 -2.55 -2.43
CA ASN A 5 10.99 -3.70 -2.13
C ASN A 5 10.88 -4.18 -0.68
N GLU A 6 9.65 -4.43 -0.24
CA GLU A 6 9.29 -4.84 1.12
C GLU A 6 8.74 -6.28 1.18
N ALA A 7 9.07 -7.15 0.23
CA ALA A 7 8.46 -8.49 0.11
C ALA A 7 8.58 -9.32 1.41
N GLN A 8 9.63 -9.11 2.21
CA GLN A 8 9.83 -9.82 3.46
C GLN A 8 8.83 -9.45 4.58
N LEU A 9 8.25 -8.24 4.52
CA LEU A 9 7.47 -7.68 5.62
C LEU A 9 6.05 -7.27 5.20
N VAL A 10 5.85 -6.89 3.94
CA VAL A 10 4.63 -6.23 3.45
C VAL A 10 3.36 -7.03 3.79
N ALA A 11 3.36 -8.35 3.61
CA ALA A 11 2.20 -9.18 3.88
C ALA A 11 1.81 -9.15 5.37
N ARG A 12 2.80 -9.28 6.27
CA ARG A 12 2.57 -9.26 7.71
C ARG A 12 2.15 -7.86 8.17
N THR A 13 2.82 -6.82 7.71
CA THR A 13 2.48 -5.43 8.05
C THR A 13 1.05 -5.08 7.62
N LEU A 14 0.62 -5.53 6.44
CA LEU A 14 -0.73 -5.27 5.96
C LEU A 14 -1.79 -6.07 6.72
N ALA A 15 -1.51 -7.32 7.08
CA ALA A 15 -2.39 -8.12 7.93
C ALA A 15 -2.57 -7.47 9.31
N ASP A 16 -1.47 -7.05 9.96
CA ASP A 16 -1.51 -6.38 11.25
C ASP A 16 -2.23 -5.02 11.15
N THR A 17 -2.00 -4.26 10.08
CA THR A 17 -2.69 -2.99 9.82
C THR A 17 -4.20 -3.21 9.67
N ARG A 18 -4.60 -4.24 8.91
CA ARG A 18 -6.02 -4.60 8.70
C ARG A 18 -6.73 -4.91 10.00
N ALA A 19 -6.05 -5.58 10.93
CA ALA A 19 -6.59 -5.87 12.26
C ALA A 19 -6.87 -4.61 13.09
N VAL A 20 -6.12 -3.53 12.87
CA VAL A 20 -6.27 -2.25 13.59
C VAL A 20 -7.33 -1.35 12.95
N ILE A 21 -7.32 -1.22 11.62
CA ILE A 21 -8.19 -0.27 10.91
C ILE A 21 -9.57 -0.85 10.59
N GLY A 22 -9.75 -2.17 10.73
CA GLY A 22 -10.99 -2.87 10.39
C GLY A 22 -11.37 -2.71 8.92
N ASP A 23 -12.60 -2.26 8.68
CA ASP A 23 -13.18 -2.14 7.34
C ASP A 23 -12.75 -0.86 6.59
N ALA A 24 -11.88 -0.04 7.18
CA ALA A 24 -11.33 1.13 6.49
C ALA A 24 -10.62 0.74 5.18
N GLU A 25 -10.60 1.67 4.24
CA GLU A 25 -9.93 1.48 2.96
C GLU A 25 -8.41 1.37 3.15
N LEU A 26 -7.81 0.31 2.62
CA LEU A 26 -6.37 0.11 2.63
C LEU A 26 -5.82 0.15 1.22
N ILE A 27 -5.18 1.27 0.88
CA ILE A 27 -4.51 1.47 -0.41
C ILE A 27 -3.00 1.35 -0.21
N VAL A 28 -2.37 0.50 -1.01
CA VAL A 28 -0.92 0.35 -1.11
C VAL A 28 -0.46 0.93 -2.44
N VAL A 29 0.58 1.75 -2.41
CA VAL A 29 1.16 2.35 -3.63
C VAL A 29 2.61 1.91 -3.77
N ASP A 30 2.84 1.01 -4.72
CA ASP A 30 4.14 0.46 -5.05
C ASP A 30 4.98 1.43 -5.90
N GLY A 31 6.23 1.64 -5.50
CA GLY A 31 7.17 2.56 -6.14
C GLY A 31 7.99 1.95 -7.28
N GLY A 32 7.59 0.78 -7.81
CA GLY A 32 8.35 0.01 -8.78
C GLY A 32 9.23 -1.06 -8.13
N SER A 33 8.63 -1.90 -7.28
CA SER A 33 9.34 -3.00 -6.63
C SER A 33 9.72 -4.10 -7.62
N GLY A 34 10.88 -4.73 -7.40
CA GLY A 34 11.41 -5.83 -8.20
C GLY A 34 11.46 -7.17 -7.48
N ASP A 35 10.89 -7.26 -6.28
CA ASP A 35 11.04 -8.40 -5.37
C ASP A 35 9.72 -9.17 -5.09
N GLY A 36 8.64 -8.84 -5.81
CA GLY A 36 7.32 -9.44 -5.60
C GLY A 36 6.47 -8.75 -4.52
N THR A 37 6.89 -7.60 -3.99
CA THR A 37 6.10 -6.79 -3.04
C THR A 37 4.63 -6.59 -3.46
N PRO A 38 4.30 -6.17 -4.70
CA PRO A 38 2.90 -5.91 -5.05
C PRO A 38 2.04 -7.18 -5.07
N GLU A 39 2.59 -8.32 -5.48
CA GLU A 39 1.91 -9.62 -5.46
C GLU A 39 1.53 -10.03 -4.04
N LEU A 40 2.45 -9.84 -3.09
CA LEU A 40 2.25 -10.16 -1.68
C LEU A 40 1.29 -9.19 -0.99
N ALA A 41 1.15 -7.96 -1.49
CA ALA A 41 0.25 -6.94 -0.95
C ALA A 41 -1.21 -7.08 -1.41
N ARG A 42 -1.44 -7.57 -2.65
CA ARG A 42 -2.77 -7.70 -3.27
C ARG A 42 -3.85 -8.40 -2.42
N PRO A 43 -3.55 -9.45 -1.63
CA PRO A 43 -4.57 -10.10 -0.80
C PRO A 43 -5.14 -9.21 0.31
N TYR A 44 -4.42 -8.17 0.72
CA TYR A 44 -4.75 -7.36 1.90
C TYR A 44 -5.26 -5.96 1.56
N ALA A 45 -4.91 -5.45 0.37
CA ALA A 45 -5.07 -4.04 0.03
C ALA A 45 -5.31 -3.84 -1.47
N HIS A 46 -5.87 -2.67 -1.82
CA HIS A 46 -5.88 -2.21 -3.20
C HIS A 46 -4.48 -1.70 -3.57
N VAL A 47 -3.84 -2.34 -4.55
CA VAL A 47 -2.45 -2.04 -4.92
C VAL A 47 -2.41 -1.21 -6.21
N LEU A 48 -1.76 -0.06 -6.13
CA LEU A 48 -1.45 0.82 -7.25
C LEU A 48 0.06 0.84 -7.50
N SER A 49 0.47 1.19 -8.72
CA SER A 49 1.86 1.54 -9.00
C SER A 49 1.98 3.05 -9.23
N ALA A 50 3.10 3.62 -8.79
CA ALA A 50 3.46 5.00 -9.07
C ALA A 50 4.98 5.10 -9.26
N ARG A 51 5.45 6.26 -9.77
CA ARG A 51 6.88 6.53 -9.82
C ARG A 51 7.46 6.50 -8.40
N ARG A 52 8.67 5.98 -8.27
CA ARG A 52 9.43 5.94 -7.01
C ARG A 52 9.48 7.32 -6.36
N GLY A 53 9.14 7.37 -5.07
CA GLY A 53 9.24 8.58 -4.25
C GLY A 53 8.09 8.64 -3.24
N ARG A 54 8.42 8.73 -1.94
CA ARG A 54 7.43 8.66 -0.86
C ARG A 54 6.26 9.64 -1.05
N ALA A 55 6.55 10.91 -1.34
CA ALA A 55 5.52 11.92 -1.56
C ALA A 55 4.65 11.63 -2.80
N VAL A 56 5.26 11.19 -3.90
CA VAL A 56 4.54 10.82 -5.14
C VAL A 56 3.57 9.67 -4.86
N GLN A 57 4.05 8.64 -4.17
CA GLN A 57 3.27 7.47 -3.83
C GLN A 57 2.13 7.81 -2.83
N MET A 58 2.41 8.62 -1.82
CA MET A 58 1.39 9.09 -0.87
C MET A 58 0.30 9.90 -1.57
N ASN A 59 0.68 10.86 -2.43
CA ASN A 59 -0.27 11.70 -3.16
C ASN A 59 -1.12 10.87 -4.13
N ALA A 60 -0.52 9.91 -4.85
CA ALA A 60 -1.26 9.02 -5.74
C ALA A 60 -2.29 8.17 -4.97
N GLY A 61 -1.93 7.67 -3.79
CA GLY A 61 -2.85 6.94 -2.91
C GLY A 61 -3.99 7.83 -2.40
N ALA A 62 -3.66 9.04 -1.94
CA ALA A 62 -4.63 10.01 -1.45
C ALA A 62 -5.63 10.45 -2.53
N MET A 63 -5.21 10.53 -3.79
CA MET A 63 -6.10 10.84 -4.92
C MET A 63 -7.12 9.74 -5.22
N LEU A 64 -6.84 8.48 -4.87
CA LEU A 64 -7.79 7.38 -5.05
C LEU A 64 -8.68 7.18 -3.83
N ALA A 65 -8.15 7.48 -2.63
CA ALA A 65 -8.84 7.27 -1.37
C ALA A 65 -10.20 7.99 -1.36
N ARG A 66 -11.21 7.29 -0.84
CA ARG A 66 -12.58 7.81 -0.74
C ARG A 66 -12.95 8.23 0.67
N GLY A 67 -12.11 7.91 1.65
CA GLY A 67 -12.29 8.30 3.04
C GLY A 67 -12.13 9.80 3.25
N GLU A 68 -12.87 10.36 4.21
CA GLU A 68 -12.74 11.76 4.63
C GLU A 68 -11.46 12.00 5.46
N VAL A 69 -10.85 10.93 5.98
CA VAL A 69 -9.62 10.92 6.78
C VAL A 69 -8.64 9.92 6.17
N LEU A 70 -7.35 10.27 6.16
CA LEU A 70 -6.23 9.50 5.60
C LEU A 70 -5.24 9.02 6.66
#